data_AF-A0A1H8F844-F1
#
_entry.id   AF-A0A1H8F844-F1
#
_cell.length_a   1.000
_cell.length_b   1.000
_cell.length_c   1.000
_cell.angle_alpha   90.00
_cell.angle_beta   90.00
_cell.angle_gamma   90.00
#
_symmetry.space_group_name_H-M   'P 1'
#
loop_
_entity.id
_entity.type
_entity.pdbx_description
1 polymer ?
#
loop_
_entity_poly.entity_id
_entity_poly.type
_entity_poly.pdbx_seq_one_letter_code
_entity_poly.pdbx_strand_id
1 'polypeptide(L)'
;MIKKMRELAPMELYFRLISLMFWPIYWYKWIVITIENYNNILFYIYFVVDAIFITLLIIKYIRKKIESKRYFKFALSMSLTYLITLSSFMIFTTNITLLYAQIIMCIILMVESWKLIKEDYNDIGVVGVLAALLILILTYFY
;
A
#
# COMPACT_ATOMS: atom_id res chain seq x y z
N MET A 1 -3.80 -21.01 20.75
CA MET A 1 -3.53 -19.56 20.55
C MET A 1 -2.11 -19.31 20.01
N ILE A 2 -1.06 -19.89 20.60
CA ILE A 2 0.35 -19.71 20.15
C ILE A 2 0.65 -20.29 18.75
N LYS A 3 -0.03 -21.36 18.34
CA LYS A 3 0.07 -21.90 16.97
C LYS A 3 -0.56 -20.97 15.90
N LYS A 4 -1.46 -20.07 16.32
CA LYS A 4 -2.33 -19.24 15.47
C LYS A 4 -1.63 -17.97 14.94
N MET A 5 -0.60 -17.48 15.63
CA MET A 5 0.22 -16.35 15.16
C MET A 5 1.30 -16.75 14.13
N ARG A 6 1.65 -18.05 14.04
CA ARG A 6 2.80 -18.51 13.24
C ARG A 6 2.57 -18.47 11.73
N GLU A 7 1.34 -18.64 11.25
CA GLU A 7 1.04 -18.68 9.81
C GLU A 7 0.78 -17.30 9.19
N LEU A 8 0.40 -16.32 10.02
CA LEU A 8 0.27 -14.90 9.64
C LEU A 8 1.61 -14.16 9.61
N ALA A 9 2.57 -14.58 10.44
CA ALA A 9 3.89 -13.96 10.57
C ALA A 9 4.61 -13.66 9.24
N PRO A 10 4.73 -14.58 8.25
CA PRO A 10 5.46 -14.28 7.02
C PRO A 10 4.70 -13.30 6.10
N MET A 11 3.36 -13.34 6.09
CA MET A 11 2.58 -12.44 5.25
C MET A 11 2.57 -11.02 5.81
N GLU A 12 2.43 -10.93 7.12
CA GLU A 12 2.44 -9.66 7.83
C GLU A 12 3.83 -9.00 7.76
N LEU A 13 4.90 -9.80 7.82
CA LEU A 13 6.26 -9.29 7.66
C LEU A 13 6.53 -8.79 6.24
N TYR A 14 6.03 -9.49 5.22
CA TYR A 14 6.09 -9.00 3.83
C TYR A 14 5.28 -7.71 3.68
N PHE A 15 4.05 -7.67 4.21
CA PHE A 15 3.24 -6.45 4.19
C PHE A 15 3.97 -5.26 4.84
N ARG A 16 4.57 -5.46 6.02
CA ARG A 16 5.38 -4.43 6.69
C ARG A 16 6.58 -4.00 5.84
N LEU A 17 7.24 -4.93 5.15
CA LEU A 17 8.35 -4.61 4.25
C LEU A 17 7.90 -3.72 3.10
N ILE A 18 6.72 -3.96 2.51
CA ILE A 18 6.16 -3.13 1.44
C ILE A 18 5.85 -1.72 1.96
N SER A 19 5.22 -1.62 3.12
CA SER A 19 4.94 -0.32 3.75
C SER A 19 6.23 0.43 4.10
N LEU A 20 7.25 -0.28 4.60
CA LEU A 20 8.55 0.29 4.93
C LEU A 20 9.34 0.71 3.69
N MET A 21 9.21 0.00 2.57
CA MET A 21 9.86 0.38 1.31
C MET A 21 9.18 1.59 0.65
N PHE A 22 7.87 1.72 0.78
CA PHE A 22 7.10 2.81 0.17
C PHE A 22 7.58 4.18 0.63
N TRP A 23 7.69 4.42 1.95
CA TRP A 23 7.96 5.76 2.48
C TRP A 23 9.34 6.33 2.10
N PRO A 24 10.45 5.58 2.20
CA PRO A 24 11.75 6.06 1.75
C PRO A 24 11.78 6.35 0.24
N ILE A 25 11.14 5.51 -0.59
CA ILE A 25 11.06 5.76 -2.04
C ILE A 25 10.27 7.04 -2.32
N TYR A 26 9.14 7.21 -1.64
CA TYR A 26 8.32 8.40 -1.76
C TYR A 26 9.08 9.67 -1.32
N TRP A 27 9.75 9.66 -0.17
CA TRP A 27 10.56 10.78 0.32
C TRP A 27 11.80 11.06 -0.53
N TYR A 28 12.40 10.02 -1.12
CA TYR A 28 13.58 10.19 -1.97
C TYR A 28 13.29 11.08 -3.18
N LYS A 29 12.13 10.91 -3.81
CA LYS A 29 11.67 11.73 -4.93
C LYS A 29 11.48 13.20 -4.52
N TRP A 30 11.10 13.46 -3.27
CA TRP A 30 10.94 14.82 -2.72
C TRP A 30 12.26 15.54 -2.43
N ILE A 31 13.29 14.81 -1.97
CA ILE A 31 14.51 15.43 -1.42
C ILE A 31 15.67 15.42 -2.42
N VAL A 32 15.84 14.36 -3.21
CA VAL A 32 17.17 14.05 -3.78
C VAL A 32 17.27 14.12 -5.30
N ILE A 33 16.25 13.81 -6.13
CA ILE A 33 16.51 13.56 -7.57
C ILE A 33 15.49 14.11 -8.59
N THR A 34 16.02 14.98 -9.46
CA THR A 34 15.48 15.49 -10.75
C THR A 34 15.78 14.60 -11.97
N ILE A 35 16.44 13.44 -11.78
CA ILE A 35 16.83 12.50 -12.85
C ILE A 35 15.74 11.45 -13.05
N GLU A 36 15.04 11.51 -14.19
CA GLU A 36 13.93 10.60 -14.54
C GLU A 36 14.30 9.11 -14.50
N ASN A 37 15.51 8.74 -14.95
CA ASN A 37 15.94 7.34 -14.98
C ASN A 37 15.93 6.67 -13.60
N TYR A 38 16.30 7.38 -12.54
CA TYR A 38 16.29 6.82 -11.18
C TYR A 38 14.86 6.60 -10.66
N ASN A 39 13.92 7.48 -11.04
CA ASN A 39 12.52 7.34 -10.65
C ASN A 39 11.89 6.07 -11.24
N ASN A 40 12.18 5.80 -12.52
CA ASN A 40 11.72 4.59 -13.20
C ASN A 40 12.30 3.33 -12.53
N ILE A 41 13.61 3.31 -12.25
CA ILE A 41 14.26 2.15 -11.60
C ILE A 41 13.65 1.87 -10.23
N LEU A 42 13.51 2.89 -9.38
CA LEU A 42 12.93 2.74 -8.04
C LEU A 42 11.48 2.28 -8.10
N PHE A 43 10.68 2.83 -9.01
CA PHE A 43 9.31 2.39 -9.23
C PHE A 43 9.27 0.92 -9.66
N TYR A 44 10.07 0.50 -10.64
CA TYR A 44 10.05 -0.88 -11.12
C TYR A 44 10.48 -1.88 -10.05
N ILE A 45 11.48 -1.55 -9.22
CA ILE A 45 11.86 -2.38 -8.07
C ILE A 45 10.67 -2.55 -7.12
N TYR A 46 10.02 -1.43 -6.75
CA TYR A 46 8.86 -1.48 -5.88
C TYR A 46 7.71 -2.28 -6.51
N PHE A 47 7.42 -2.04 -7.78
CA PHE A 47 6.37 -2.71 -8.53
C PHE A 47 6.55 -4.22 -8.55
N VAL A 48 7.76 -4.72 -8.80
CA VAL A 48 8.04 -6.16 -8.78
C VAL A 48 7.80 -6.75 -7.38
N VAL A 49 8.31 -6.09 -6.34
CA VAL A 49 8.16 -6.56 -4.95
C VAL A 49 6.69 -6.59 -4.53
N ASP A 50 5.93 -5.55 -4.87
CA ASP A 50 4.51 -5.44 -4.53
C ASP A 50 3.63 -6.37 -5.38
N ALA A 51 3.94 -6.57 -6.66
CA ALA A 51 3.25 -7.52 -7.52
C ALA A 51 3.38 -8.97 -7.00
N ILE A 52 4.58 -9.34 -6.52
CA ILE A 52 4.79 -10.65 -5.87
C ILE A 52 3.91 -10.77 -4.62
N PHE A 53 3.84 -9.73 -3.81
CA PHE A 53 3.00 -9.72 -2.61
C PHE A 53 1.51 -9.85 -2.92
N ILE A 54 0.99 -9.04 -3.86
CA ILE A 54 -0.41 -9.12 -4.30
C ILE A 54 -0.73 -10.54 -4.76
N THR A 55 0.17 -11.14 -5.56
CA THR A 55 0.01 -12.51 -6.05
C THR A 55 -0.07 -13.51 -4.91
N LEU A 56 0.84 -13.43 -3.93
CA LEU A 56 0.83 -14.30 -2.75
C LEU A 56 -0.42 -14.07 -1.88
N LEU A 57 -0.87 -12.83 -1.74
CA LEU A 57 -2.07 -12.43 -1.00
C LEU A 57 -3.32 -13.06 -1.61
N ILE A 58 -3.47 -12.96 -2.94
CA ILE A 58 -4.58 -13.54 -3.69
C ILE A 58 -4.55 -15.07 -3.59
N ILE A 59 -3.39 -15.71 -3.78
CA ILE A 59 -3.26 -17.18 -3.68
C ILE A 59 -3.68 -17.66 -2.28
N LYS A 60 -3.23 -16.99 -1.22
CA LYS A 60 -3.60 -17.35 0.16
C LYS A 60 -5.10 -17.14 0.42
N TYR A 61 -5.69 -16.09 -0.13
CA TYR A 61 -7.13 -15.85 -0.02
C TYR A 61 -7.96 -16.94 -0.72
N ILE A 62 -7.61 -17.30 -1.96
CA ILE A 62 -8.28 -18.36 -2.73
C ILE A 62 -8.17 -19.71 -2.02
N ARG A 63 -7.00 -20.02 -1.45
CA ARG A 63 -6.78 -21.23 -0.63
C ARG A 63 -7.46 -21.18 0.74
N LYS A 64 -8.27 -20.15 1.03
CA LYS A 64 -8.94 -19.90 2.32
C LYS A 64 -7.99 -19.94 3.52
N LYS A 65 -6.71 -19.56 3.31
CA LYS A 65 -5.69 -19.46 4.36
C LYS A 65 -5.67 -18.10 5.05
N ILE A 66 -6.54 -17.19 4.64
CA ILE A 66 -6.73 -15.90 5.32
C ILE A 66 -8.04 -15.99 6.10
N GLU A 67 -7.95 -15.90 7.42
CA GLU A 67 -9.11 -16.01 8.32
C GLU A 67 -10.03 -14.76 8.22
N SER A 68 -9.46 -13.56 8.00
CA SER A 68 -10.24 -12.32 7.87
C SER A 68 -10.28 -11.81 6.42
N LYS A 69 -11.48 -11.86 5.82
CA LYS A 69 -11.78 -11.21 4.53
C LYS A 69 -11.52 -9.70 4.57
N ARG A 70 -11.68 -9.06 5.74
CA ARG A 70 -11.45 -7.63 5.92
C ARG A 70 -9.95 -7.32 5.87
N TYR A 71 -9.13 -8.12 6.55
CA TYR A 71 -7.67 -7.99 6.47
C TYR A 71 -7.17 -8.13 5.03
N PHE A 72 -7.70 -9.11 4.27
CA PHE A 72 -7.37 -9.25 2.84
C PHE A 72 -7.69 -7.96 2.05
N LYS A 73 -8.91 -7.42 2.19
CA LYS A 73 -9.32 -6.20 1.49
C LYS A 73 -8.46 -5.00 1.87
N PHE A 74 -8.15 -4.86 3.15
CA PHE A 74 -7.28 -3.81 3.66
C PHE A 74 -5.85 -3.92 3.10
N ALA A 75 -5.24 -5.11 3.16
CA ALA A 75 -3.88 -5.30 2.68
C ALA A 75 -3.79 -5.06 1.16
N LEU A 76 -4.80 -5.50 0.42
CA LEU A 76 -4.90 -5.27 -1.02
C LEU A 76 -5.11 -3.79 -1.35
N SER A 77 -6.02 -3.11 -0.64
CA SER A 77 -6.26 -1.69 -0.88
C SER A 77 -5.03 -0.85 -0.56
N MET A 78 -4.28 -1.17 0.51
CA MET A 78 -3.06 -0.44 0.84
C MET A 78 -1.98 -0.60 -0.23
N SER A 79 -1.71 -1.84 -0.67
CA SER A 79 -0.71 -2.13 -1.71
C SER A 79 -1.07 -1.43 -3.03
N LEU A 80 -2.33 -1.51 -3.46
CA LEU A 80 -2.80 -0.82 -4.67
C LEU A 80 -2.71 0.71 -4.54
N THR A 81 -3.07 1.28 -3.38
CA THR A 81 -2.93 2.72 -3.14
C THR A 81 -1.48 3.13 -3.28
N TYR A 82 -0.54 2.40 -2.68
CA TYR A 82 0.89 2.70 -2.80
C TYR A 82 1.41 2.62 -4.23
N LEU A 83 1.01 1.61 -5.01
CA LEU A 83 1.37 1.53 -6.43
C LEU A 83 0.83 2.70 -7.25
N ILE A 84 -0.42 3.07 -7.03
CA ILE A 84 -1.06 4.18 -7.74
C ILE A 84 -0.40 5.50 -7.34
N THR A 85 -0.08 5.69 -6.06
CA THR A 85 0.64 6.87 -5.58
C THR A 85 2.03 6.98 -6.20
N LEU A 86 2.84 5.90 -6.18
CA LEU A 86 4.18 5.95 -6.78
C LEU A 86 4.13 6.12 -8.30
N SER A 87 3.18 5.47 -8.99
CA SER A 87 3.04 5.64 -10.44
C SER A 87 2.62 7.06 -10.82
N SER A 88 1.67 7.65 -10.10
CA SER A 88 1.25 9.04 -10.31
C SER A 88 2.39 10.02 -10.02
N PHE A 89 3.15 9.77 -8.94
CA PHE A 89 4.16 10.72 -8.46
C PHE A 89 5.54 10.59 -9.12
N MET A 90 5.91 9.40 -9.62
CA MET A 90 7.25 9.14 -10.14
C MET A 90 7.31 8.96 -11.66
N ILE A 91 6.26 8.41 -12.28
CA ILE A 91 6.24 8.08 -13.71
C ILE A 91 5.33 9.02 -14.48
N PHE A 92 4.11 9.25 -14.01
CA PHE A 92 3.08 9.99 -14.74
C PHE A 92 2.69 11.28 -14.03
N THR A 93 3.68 12.13 -13.73
CA THR A 93 3.51 13.35 -12.91
C THR A 93 2.52 14.38 -13.46
N THR A 94 2.21 14.34 -14.76
CA THR A 94 1.25 15.26 -15.39
C THR A 94 -0.12 14.62 -15.63
N ASN A 95 -0.31 13.35 -15.28
CA ASN A 95 -1.52 12.60 -15.57
C ASN A 95 -2.60 12.83 -14.51
N ILE A 96 -3.50 13.78 -14.77
CA ILE A 96 -4.62 14.13 -13.90
C ILE A 96 -5.55 12.93 -13.63
N THR A 97 -5.71 12.01 -14.57
CA THR A 97 -6.54 10.82 -14.38
C THR A 97 -5.97 9.90 -13.30
N LEU A 98 -4.64 9.72 -13.27
CA LEU A 98 -3.97 8.95 -12.23
C LEU A 98 -4.07 9.62 -10.86
N LEU A 99 -4.01 10.95 -10.82
CA LEU A 99 -4.20 11.73 -9.59
C LEU A 99 -5.59 11.47 -8.98
N TYR A 100 -6.65 11.51 -9.79
CA TYR A 100 -7.99 11.19 -9.31
C TYR A 100 -8.11 9.73 -8.87
N ALA A 101 -7.48 8.80 -9.59
CA ALA A 101 -7.42 7.40 -9.17
C ALA A 101 -6.73 7.23 -7.81
N GLN A 102 -5.63 7.96 -7.56
CA GLN A 102 -4.96 8.00 -6.25
C GLN A 102 -5.91 8.48 -5.15
N ILE A 103 -6.62 9.60 -5.36
CA ILE A 103 -7.56 10.14 -4.37
C ILE A 103 -8.66 9.13 -4.04
N ILE A 104 -9.27 8.51 -5.06
CA ILE A 104 -10.29 7.48 -4.89
C ILE A 104 -9.74 6.30 -4.08
N MET A 105 -8.52 5.86 -4.38
CA MET A 105 -7.87 4.76 -3.68
C MET A 105 -7.54 5.09 -2.22
N CYS A 106 -7.15 6.33 -1.91
CA CYS A 106 -7.00 6.78 -0.53
C CYS A 106 -8.33 6.70 0.24
N ILE A 107 -9.46 7.09 -0.37
CA ILE A 107 -10.78 6.98 0.25
C ILE A 107 -11.16 5.51 0.48
N ILE A 108 -10.93 4.64 -0.51
CA ILE A 108 -11.17 3.19 -0.37
C ILE A 108 -10.32 2.61 0.77
N LEU A 109 -9.03 2.98 0.84
CA LEU A 109 -8.12 2.55 1.89
C LEU A 109 -8.61 3.00 3.27
N MET A 110 -9.04 4.25 3.42
CA MET A 110 -9.62 4.74 4.68
C MET A 110 -10.85 3.94 5.10
N VAL A 111 -11.77 3.67 4.17
CA VAL A 111 -13.00 2.92 4.46
C VAL A 111 -12.69 1.50 4.92
N GLU A 112 -11.81 0.78 4.22
CA GLU A 112 -11.44 -0.59 4.60
C GLU A 112 -10.63 -0.61 5.90
N SER A 113 -9.78 0.39 6.12
CA SER A 113 -9.03 0.58 7.38
C SER A 113 -9.96 0.82 8.56
N TRP A 114 -10.99 1.65 8.39
CA TRP A 114 -11.98 1.94 9.43
C TRP A 114 -12.80 0.71 9.81
N LYS A 115 -13.22 -0.08 8.82
CA LYS A 115 -13.89 -1.37 9.05
C LYS A 115 -13.00 -2.33 9.83
N LEU A 116 -11.71 -2.38 9.50
CA LEU A 116 -10.74 -3.22 10.19
C LEU A 116 -10.57 -2.83 11.67
N ILE A 117 -10.51 -1.53 11.97
CA ILE A 117 -10.44 -1.02 13.35
C ILE A 117 -11.72 -1.37 14.12
N LYS A 118 -12.89 -1.05 13.56
CA LYS A 118 -14.16 -1.15 14.29
C LYS A 118 -14.61 -2.58 14.51
N GLU A 119 -14.38 -3.46 13.53
CA GLU A 119 -14.99 -4.79 13.53
C GLU A 119 -14.01 -5.90 13.95
N ASP A 120 -12.73 -5.76 13.60
CA ASP A 120 -11.69 -6.76 13.90
C ASP A 120 -10.76 -6.31 15.05
N TYR A 121 -10.95 -5.11 15.62
CA TYR A 121 -10.12 -4.50 16.67
C TYR A 121 -8.61 -4.59 16.38
N ASN A 122 -8.24 -4.41 15.11
CA ASN A 122 -6.87 -4.55 14.66
C ASN A 122 -6.24 -3.18 14.42
N ASP A 123 -5.25 -2.84 15.22
CA ASP A 123 -4.54 -1.55 15.23
C ASP A 123 -3.81 -1.25 13.92
N ILE A 124 -3.51 -2.27 13.10
CA ILE A 124 -2.91 -2.08 11.77
C ILE A 124 -3.82 -1.20 10.89
N GLY A 125 -5.13 -1.20 11.11
CA GLY A 125 -6.04 -0.30 10.41
C GLY A 125 -5.74 1.18 10.65
N VAL A 126 -5.24 1.56 11.83
CA VAL A 126 -4.84 2.96 12.12
C VAL A 126 -3.73 3.41 11.18
N VAL A 127 -2.77 2.52 10.89
CA VAL A 127 -1.69 2.79 9.93
C VAL A 127 -2.23 3.11 8.54
N GLY A 128 -3.27 2.40 8.08
CA GLY A 128 -3.89 2.68 6.79
C GLY A 128 -4.64 4.00 6.72
N VAL A 129 -5.32 4.39 7.79
CA VAL A 129 -5.96 5.72 7.88
C VAL A 129 -4.89 6.82 7.84
N LEU A 130 -3.83 6.70 8.64
CA LEU A 130 -2.75 7.68 8.68
C LEU A 130 -2.01 7.78 7.34
N ALA A 131 -1.72 6.64 6.70
CA ALA A 131 -1.08 6.61 5.39
C ALA A 131 -1.95 7.30 4.33
N ALA A 132 -3.25 6.99 4.28
CA ALA A 132 -4.17 7.61 3.33
C ALA A 132 -4.31 9.13 3.55
N LEU A 133 -4.40 9.58 4.81
CA LEU A 133 -4.42 11.01 5.14
C LEU A 133 -3.16 11.71 4.67
N LEU A 134 -2.00 11.13 4.97
CA LEU A 134 -0.72 11.72 4.61
C LEU A 134 -0.56 11.81 3.08
N ILE A 135 -0.90 10.74 2.35
CA ILE A 135 -0.89 10.75 0.88
C ILE A 135 -1.85 11.81 0.32
N LEU A 136 -3.06 11.94 0.88
CA LEU A 136 -4.03 12.96 0.45
C LEU A 136 -3.51 14.38 0.68
N ILE A 137 -2.91 14.67 1.84
CA ILE A 137 -2.30 15.97 2.11
C ILE A 137 -1.18 16.25 1.11
N LEU A 138 -0.34 15.25 0.84
CA LEU A 138 0.79 15.39 -0.08
C LEU A 138 0.36 15.52 -1.54
N THR A 139 -0.85 15.06 -1.87
CA THR A 139 -1.48 15.25 -3.19
C THR A 139 -1.69 16.74 -3.52
N TYR A 140 -1.75 17.63 -2.51
CA TYR A 140 -1.79 19.08 -2.74
C TYR A 140 -0.57 19.62 -3.49
N PHE A 141 0.58 18.95 -3.35
CA PHE A 141 1.84 19.34 -3.99
C PHE A 141 2.09 18.63 -5.33
N TYR A 142 1.05 18.04 -5.91
CA TYR A 142 1.09 17.43 -7.24
C TYR A 142 1.26 18.48 -8.34
#